data_AF-A0A960D2L4-F1
#
_entry.id   AF-A0A960D2L4-F1
#
_cell.length_a   1.000
_cell.length_b   1.000
_cell.length_c   1.000
_cell.angle_alpha   90.00
_cell.angle_beta   90.00
_cell.angle_gamma   90.00
#
_symmetry.space_group_name_H-M   'P 1'
#
loop_
_entity.id
_entity.type
_entity.pdbx_description
1 polymer ?
#
loop_
_entity_poly.entity_id
_entity_poly.type
_entity_poly.pdbx_seq_one_letter_code
_entity_poly.pdbx_strand_id
1 'polypeptide(L)' 'IGPMTSARTGIPTVDVGAPQLAMHSARELMGAHDVAAYAAALHAFLAPA' A
#
# COMPACT_ATOMS: atom_id res chain seq x y z
N ILE A 1 0.63 7.57 6.62
CA ILE A 1 0.83 9.04 6.53
C ILE A 1 -0.33 9.75 5.83
N GLY A 2 -1.29 9.00 5.27
CA GLY A 2 -2.37 9.53 4.44
C GLY A 2 -3.13 10.70 5.06
N PRO A 3 -3.65 10.62 6.31
CA PRO A 3 -4.37 11.74 6.90
C PRO A 3 -3.54 13.03 7.00
N MET A 4 -2.25 12.93 7.32
CA MET A 4 -1.36 14.10 7.37
C MET A 4 -1.10 14.67 5.96
N THR A 5 -0.89 13.80 4.96
CA THR A 5 -0.71 14.24 3.57
C THR A 5 -1.98 14.89 3.03
N SER A 6 -3.14 14.30 3.26
CA SER A 6 -4.43 14.83 2.83
C SER A 6 -4.73 16.20 3.47
N ALA A 7 -4.52 16.34 4.78
CA ALA A 7 -4.71 17.61 5.49
C ALA A 7 -3.79 18.73 4.98
N ARG A 8 -2.54 18.40 4.61
CA ARG A 8 -1.56 19.40 4.12
C ARG A 8 -1.75 19.80 2.67
N THR A 9 -2.26 18.89 1.83
CA THR A 9 -2.36 19.10 0.38
C THR A 9 -3.78 19.43 -0.09
N GLY A 10 -4.80 19.13 0.74
CA GLY A 10 -6.20 19.20 0.34
C GLY A 10 -6.62 18.09 -0.64
N ILE A 11 -5.73 17.17 -1.01
CA ILE A 11 -6.01 16.09 -1.95
C ILE A 11 -6.61 14.90 -1.17
N PRO A 12 -7.76 14.33 -1.59
CA PRO A 12 -8.28 13.09 -1.02
C PRO A 12 -7.24 11.97 -1.11
N THR A 13 -7.00 11.27 -0.01
CA THR A 13 -5.99 10.21 0.08
C THR A 13 -6.62 8.92 0.58
N VAL A 14 -6.19 7.80 0.01
CA VAL A 14 -6.48 6.45 0.51
C VAL A 14 -5.16 5.80 0.93
N ASP A 15 -5.09 5.27 2.15
CA ASP A 15 -3.95 4.47 2.61
C ASP A 15 -4.21 2.99 2.25
N VAL A 16 -3.26 2.37 1.54
CA VAL A 16 -3.30 0.95 1.16
C VAL A 16 -1.95 0.30 1.47
N GLY A 17 -1.94 -1.03 1.62
CA GLY A 17 -0.72 -1.80 1.86
C GLY A 17 -0.93 -3.29 1.61
N ALA A 18 0.15 -3.99 1.27
CA ALA A 18 0.13 -5.45 1.18
C ALA A 18 0.10 -6.06 2.60
N PRO A 19 -0.72 -7.11 2.83
CA PRO A 19 -0.82 -7.74 4.14
C PRO A 19 0.50 -8.41 4.52
N GLN A 20 0.85 -8.31 5.80
CA GLN A 20 2.05 -8.94 6.36
C GLN A 20 1.79 -9.44 7.78
N LEU A 21 2.59 -10.41 8.21
CA LEU A 21 2.61 -10.95 9.56
C LEU A 21 3.88 -10.52 10.29
N ALA A 22 3.76 -10.42 11.62
CA ALA A 22 4.85 -10.06 12.53
C ALA A 22 5.47 -8.68 12.22
N MET A 23 4.67 -7.70 11.80
CA MET A 23 5.12 -6.32 11.61
C MET A 23 5.84 -5.84 12.89
N HIS A 24 7.04 -5.27 12.72
CA HIS A 24 7.98 -4.89 13.79
C HIS A 24 8.80 -6.02 14.43
N SER A 25 8.80 -7.22 13.87
CA SER A 25 9.72 -8.30 14.23
C SER A 25 11.10 -8.11 13.60
N ALA A 26 12.14 -8.75 14.16
CA ALA A 26 13.45 -8.87 13.51
C ALA A 26 13.39 -9.67 12.19
N ARG A 27 12.32 -10.45 11.99
CA ARG A 27 11.99 -11.14 10.74
C ARG A 27 10.48 -11.11 10.51
N GLU A 28 10.07 -10.48 9.42
CA GLU A 28 8.68 -10.34 8.98
C GLU A 28 8.33 -11.38 7.90
N LEU A 29 7.04 -11.56 7.61
CA LEU A 29 6.53 -12.55 6.65
C LEU A 29 5.39 -11.96 5.81
N MET A 30 5.38 -12.26 4.51
CA MET A 30 4.34 -11.87 3.55
C MET A 30 4.03 -13.04 2.61
N GLY A 31 2.81 -13.09 2.06
CA GLY A 31 2.47 -14.04 1.02
C GLY A 31 3.27 -13.77 -0.26
N ALA A 32 3.85 -14.81 -0.85
CA ALA A 32 4.69 -14.65 -2.05
C ALA A 32 3.95 -14.00 -3.22
N HIS A 33 2.65 -14.26 -3.36
CA HIS A 33 1.81 -13.67 -4.41
C HIS A 33 1.35 -12.23 -4.12
N ASP A 34 1.36 -11.80 -2.85
CA ASP A 34 0.89 -10.47 -2.46
C ASP A 34 1.78 -9.37 -3.03
N VAL A 35 3.08 -9.65 -3.26
CA VAL A 35 4.03 -8.72 -3.89
C VAL A 35 3.58 -8.38 -5.32
N ALA A 36 3.30 -9.41 -6.13
CA ALA A 36 2.89 -9.22 -7.52
C ALA A 36 1.49 -8.60 -7.61
N ALA A 37 0.56 -9.04 -6.76
CA ALA A 37 -0.79 -8.49 -6.71
C ALA A 37 -0.81 -7.01 -6.31
N TYR A 38 -0.01 -6.62 -5.32
CA TYR A 38 0.08 -5.22 -4.87
C TYR A 38 0.72 -4.34 -5.94
N ALA A 39 1.77 -4.80 -6.62
CA ALA A 39 2.36 -4.08 -7.74
C ALA A 39 1.36 -3.86 -8.89
N ALA A 40 0.57 -4.89 -9.23
CA ALA A 40 -0.46 -4.79 -10.26
C ALA A 40 -1.56 -3.79 -9.88
N ALA A 41 -1.99 -3.77 -8.61
CA ALA A 41 -3.00 -2.83 -8.12
C ALA A 41 -2.53 -1.37 -8.21
N LEU A 42 -1.26 -1.08 -7.84
CA LEU A 42 -0.69 0.26 -7.96
C LEU A 42 -0.54 0.68 -9.43
N HIS A 43 -0.18 -0.25 -10.32
CA HIS A 43 -0.11 0.03 -11.75
C HIS A 43 -1.49 0.38 -12.33
N ALA A 44 -2.52 -0.40 -11.99
CA ALA A 44 -3.89 -0.14 -12.42
C ALA A 44 -4.44 1.21 -11.94
N PHE A 45 -4.01 1.69 -10.76
CA PHE A 45 -4.38 3.01 -10.27
C PHE A 45 -3.78 4.15 -11.12
N LEU A 46 -2.56 3.98 -11.64
CA LEU A 46 -1.88 4.99 -12.46
C LEU A 46 -2.30 4.97 -13.93
N ALA A 47 -2.70 3.81 -14.45
CA ALA A 47 -3.16 3.61 -15.83
C ALA A 47 -4.44 2.77 -15.86
N PRO A 48 -5.62 3.39 -15.60
CA PRO A 48 -6.91 2.71 -15.69
C PRO A 48 -7.24 2.33 -17.14
N ALA A 49 -8.06 1.29 -17.32
CA ALA A 49 -8.59 0.89 -18.63
C ALA A 49 -9.61 1.88 -19.19
#